data_AF-A0A4P9Y0Q8-F1
#
_entry.id   AF-A0A4P9Y0Q8-F1
#
_cell.length_a   1.000
_cell.length_b   1.000
_cell.length_c   1.000
_cell.angle_alpha   90.00
_cell.angle_beta   90.00
_cell.angle_gamma   90.00
#
_symmetry.space_group_name_H-M   'P 1'
#
loop_
_entity.id
_entity.type
_entity.pdbx_description
1 polymer ?
#
loop_
_entity_poly.entity_id
_entity_poly.type
_entity_poly.pdbx_seq_one_letter_code
_entity_poly.pdbx_strand_id
1 'polypeptide(L)'
;RLEGLGYRVGTALAERYTKGRPYMTENLDVIKFICKDFWIAVFRRQVDNLRTNHRGVYVLQDNTFRWLSRASTGLGGADAARRSQPFLWFPCGIIRGALANLGVAATVTAETTGLPQCTFHIKIHK
;
A
#
# COMPACT_ATOMS: atom_id res chain seq x y z
N ARG A 1 -9.35 -8.01 11.15
CA ARG A 1 -10.66 -7.51 10.66
C ARG A 1 -10.51 -6.38 9.64
N LEU A 2 -9.76 -5.30 9.93
CA LEU A 2 -9.56 -4.19 8.98
C LEU A 2 -8.81 -4.59 7.70
N GLU A 3 -7.75 -5.37 7.82
CA GLU A 3 -6.99 -5.88 6.66
C GLU A 3 -7.90 -6.67 5.70
N GLY A 4 -8.71 -7.61 6.19
CA GLY A 4 -9.62 -8.38 5.33
C GLY A 4 -10.70 -7.54 4.63
N LEU A 5 -11.15 -6.43 5.24
CA LEU A 5 -12.02 -5.47 4.55
C LEU A 5 -11.26 -4.74 3.45
N GLY A 6 -10.04 -4.29 3.76
CA GLY A 6 -9.13 -3.69 2.79
C GLY A 6 -8.88 -4.62 1.61
N TYR A 7 -8.66 -5.91 1.86
CA TYR A 7 -8.45 -6.93 0.82
C TYR A 7 -9.58 -6.95 -0.20
N ARG A 8 -10.83 -7.05 0.26
CA ARG A 8 -12.01 -7.08 -0.63
C ARG A 8 -12.13 -5.79 -1.44
N VAL A 9 -11.87 -4.64 -0.81
CA VAL A 9 -11.87 -3.33 -1.49
C VAL A 9 -10.75 -3.28 -2.54
N GLY A 10 -9.54 -3.72 -2.18
CA GLY A 10 -8.39 -3.77 -3.07
C GLY A 10 -8.64 -4.59 -4.33
N THR A 11 -9.23 -5.77 -4.18
CA THR A 11 -9.61 -6.64 -5.31
C THR A 11 -10.56 -5.92 -6.26
N ALA A 12 -11.68 -5.39 -5.76
CA ALA A 12 -12.67 -4.70 -6.59
C ALA A 12 -12.12 -3.42 -7.25
N LEU A 13 -11.26 -2.67 -6.56
CA LEU A 13 -10.60 -1.49 -7.13
C LEU A 13 -9.62 -1.88 -8.23
N ALA A 14 -8.85 -2.96 -8.05
CA ALA A 14 -7.92 -3.43 -9.06
C ALA A 14 -8.65 -3.84 -10.34
N GLU A 15 -9.75 -4.61 -10.25
CA GLU A 15 -10.60 -4.94 -11.40
C GLU A 15 -11.06 -3.68 -12.16
N ARG A 16 -11.49 -2.65 -11.42
CA ARG A 16 -11.93 -1.39 -12.02
C ARG A 16 -10.80 -0.65 -12.73
N TYR A 17 -9.62 -0.56 -12.12
CA TYR A 17 -8.51 0.27 -12.62
C TYR A 17 -7.60 -0.43 -13.63
N THR A 18 -7.74 -1.74 -13.81
CA THR A 18 -7.05 -2.49 -14.86
C THR A 18 -7.92 -2.77 -16.09
N LYS A 19 -9.21 -2.44 -16.05
CA LYS A 19 -10.11 -2.59 -17.19
C LYS A 19 -9.54 -1.90 -18.45
N GLY A 20 -9.32 -2.69 -19.51
CA GLY A 20 -8.80 -2.21 -20.79
C GLY A 20 -7.29 -1.97 -20.84
N ARG A 21 -6.55 -2.32 -19.79
CA ARG A 21 -5.07 -2.29 -19.82
C ARG A 21 -4.50 -3.57 -20.43
N PRO A 22 -3.34 -3.50 -21.09
CA PRO A 22 -2.56 -4.69 -21.41
C PRO A 22 -2.26 -5.51 -20.16
N TYR A 23 -2.15 -6.83 -20.32
CA TYR A 23 -1.77 -7.72 -19.23
C TYR A 23 -0.35 -7.38 -18.74
N MET A 24 -0.20 -7.29 -17.42
CA MET A 24 1.09 -7.16 -16.75
C MET A 24 1.63 -8.57 -16.52
N THR A 25 2.73 -8.93 -17.18
CA THR A 25 3.32 -10.28 -17.11
C THR A 25 4.33 -10.41 -15.98
N GLU A 26 5.03 -9.33 -15.66
CA GLU A 26 6.09 -9.32 -14.65
C GLU A 26 5.61 -8.73 -13.33
N ASN A 27 6.07 -9.32 -12.22
CA ASN A 27 5.82 -8.80 -10.87
C ASN A 27 6.22 -7.33 -10.73
N LEU A 28 7.30 -6.92 -11.39
CA LEU A 28 7.78 -5.53 -11.35
C LEU A 28 6.78 -4.56 -11.99
N ASP A 29 6.08 -4.97 -13.06
CA ASP A 29 5.11 -4.13 -13.74
C ASP A 29 3.84 -3.97 -12.90
N VAL A 30 3.41 -5.04 -12.24
CA VAL A 30 2.34 -5.00 -11.23
C VAL A 30 2.70 -4.02 -10.10
N ILE A 31 3.92 -4.10 -9.57
CA ILE A 31 4.37 -3.18 -8.51
C ILE A 31 4.42 -1.73 -9.01
N LYS A 32 4.87 -1.47 -10.24
CA LYS A 32 4.86 -0.12 -10.84
C LYS A 32 3.44 0.44 -10.97
N PHE A 33 2.49 -0.38 -11.39
CA PHE A 33 1.07 -0.02 -11.42
C PHE A 33 0.54 0.33 -10.02
N ILE A 34 0.89 -0.48 -9.02
CA ILE A 34 0.53 -0.21 -7.62
C ILE A 34 1.08 1.14 -7.16
N CYS A 35 2.36 1.44 -7.42
CA CYS A 35 3.02 2.67 -6.98
C CYS A 35 2.51 3.95 -7.66
N LYS A 36 1.95 3.82 -8.86
CA LYS A 36 1.51 4.95 -9.68
C LYS A 36 0.00 4.99 -9.78
N ASP A 37 -0.56 4.40 -10.83
CA ASP A 37 -1.96 4.51 -11.20
C ASP A 37 -2.90 4.14 -10.05
N PHE A 38 -2.64 3.01 -9.40
CA PHE A 38 -3.46 2.55 -8.30
C PHE A 38 -3.29 3.42 -7.05
N TRP A 39 -2.05 3.78 -6.67
CA TRP A 39 -1.81 4.69 -5.53
C TRP A 39 -2.51 6.03 -5.72
N ILE A 40 -2.42 6.60 -6.93
CA ILE A 40 -3.05 7.88 -7.28
C ILE A 40 -4.57 7.76 -7.20
N ALA A 41 -5.13 6.68 -7.73
CA ALA A 41 -6.57 6.45 -7.70
C ALA A 41 -7.12 6.34 -6.27
N VAL A 42 -6.42 5.62 -5.38
CA VAL A 42 -6.89 5.32 -4.03
C VAL A 42 -6.51 6.40 -3.01
N PHE A 43 -5.25 6.83 -3.01
CA PHE A 43 -4.68 7.73 -2.01
C PHE A 43 -4.45 9.15 -2.52
N ARG A 44 -4.78 9.42 -3.80
CA ARG A 44 -4.68 10.74 -4.44
C ARG A 44 -3.25 11.29 -4.51
N ARG A 45 -2.27 10.39 -4.53
CA ARG A 45 -0.84 10.71 -4.65
C ARG A 45 -0.10 9.53 -5.29
N GLN A 46 1.11 9.76 -5.78
CA GLN A 46 2.04 8.69 -6.16
C GLN A 46 2.91 8.32 -4.94
N VAL A 47 3.38 7.08 -4.87
CA VAL A 47 4.44 6.68 -3.93
C VAL A 47 5.71 7.49 -4.19
N ASP A 48 6.36 7.97 -3.13
CA ASP A 48 7.58 8.77 -3.23
C ASP A 48 8.79 7.91 -3.56
N ASN A 49 8.96 6.78 -2.85
CA ASN A 49 10.09 5.88 -3.07
C ASN A 49 9.67 4.42 -3.19
N LEU A 50 10.23 3.73 -4.19
CA LEU A 50 10.15 2.28 -4.35
C LEU A 50 11.56 1.70 -4.23
N ARG A 51 11.76 0.77 -3.29
CA ARG A 51 12.98 -0.02 -3.15
C ARG A 51 12.66 -1.50 -3.34
N THR A 52 13.60 -2.28 -3.88
CA THR A 52 13.45 -3.73 -4.02
C THR A 52 14.79 -4.43 -3.81
N ASN A 53 14.76 -5.67 -3.33
CA ASN A 53 15.94 -6.54 -3.29
C ASN A 53 16.08 -7.42 -4.54
N HIS A 54 15.25 -7.21 -5.57
CA HIS A 54 15.17 -8.04 -6.79
C HIS A 54 14.88 -9.54 -6.52
N ARG A 55 14.48 -9.89 -5.30
CA ARG A 55 14.18 -11.26 -4.84
C ARG A 55 12.78 -11.35 -4.24
N GLY A 56 11.84 -10.58 -4.79
CA GLY A 56 10.43 -10.60 -4.38
C GLY A 56 10.08 -9.77 -3.15
N VAL A 57 11.00 -8.93 -2.64
CA VAL A 57 10.69 -7.96 -1.57
C VAL A 57 10.71 -6.55 -2.14
N TYR A 58 9.67 -5.78 -1.83
CA TYR A 58 9.50 -4.38 -2.22
C TYR A 58 9.15 -3.54 -1.00
N VAL A 59 9.64 -2.31 -0.98
CA VAL A 59 9.38 -1.33 0.07
C VAL A 59 8.90 -0.04 -0.59
N LEU A 60 7.65 0.33 -0.31
CA LEU A 60 6.99 1.53 -0.82
C LEU A 60 6.94 2.55 0.31
N GLN A 61 7.41 3.76 0.07
CA GLN A 61 7.38 4.84 1.05
C GLN A 61 6.54 6.00 0.52
N ASP A 62 5.58 6.43 1.33
CA ASP A 62 4.80 7.65 1.11
C ASP A 62 5.09 8.59 2.29
N ASN A 63 5.81 9.68 2.02
CA ASN A 63 6.23 10.67 3.01
C ASN A 63 5.07 11.51 3.53
N THR A 64 3.94 11.49 2.83
CA THR A 64 2.85 12.43 2.99
C THR A 64 1.52 11.70 2.83
N PHE A 65 1.41 10.54 3.48
CA PHE A 65 0.28 9.64 3.32
C PHE A 65 -1.00 10.30 3.81
N ARG A 66 -1.88 10.63 2.86
CA ARG A 66 -3.03 11.53 3.07
C ARG A 66 -3.93 11.09 4.23
N TRP A 67 -4.09 9.78 4.44
CA TRP A 67 -4.98 9.26 5.48
C TRP A 67 -4.43 9.45 6.90
N LEU A 68 -3.12 9.69 7.04
CA LEU A 68 -2.48 10.03 8.30
C LEU A 68 -2.16 11.53 8.44
N SER A 69 -2.38 12.34 7.40
CA SER A 69 -2.04 13.78 7.34
C SER A 69 -2.59 14.64 8.48
N ARG A 70 -3.72 14.24 9.07
CA ARG A 70 -4.37 14.98 10.17
C ARG A 70 -4.34 14.22 11.49
N ALA A 71 -3.69 13.05 11.53
CA ALA A 71 -3.54 12.30 12.76
C ALA A 71 -2.58 13.06 13.70
N SER A 72 -3.03 13.29 14.92
CA SER A 72 -2.27 14.03 15.94
C SER A 72 -2.73 13.60 17.33
N THR A 73 -1.90 13.85 18.34
CA THR A 73 -2.23 13.61 19.74
C THR A 73 -1.64 14.74 20.59
N GLY A 74 -2.22 14.98 21.77
CA GLY A 74 -1.66 15.93 22.74
C GLY A 74 -0.32 15.49 23.36
N LEU A 75 0.10 14.25 23.11
CA LEU A 75 1.32 13.64 23.68
C LEU A 75 2.51 13.69 22.69
N GLY A 76 2.36 14.40 21.57
CA GLY A 76 3.41 14.60 20.57
C GLY A 76 3.40 13.60 19.41
N GLY A 77 4.36 13.78 18.50
CA GLY A 77 4.40 13.06 17.21
C GLY A 77 4.66 11.55 17.34
N ALA A 78 5.49 11.13 18.29
CA ALA A 78 5.80 9.72 18.50
C ALA A 78 4.58 8.92 19.01
N ASP A 79 3.82 9.48 19.96
CA ASP A 79 2.57 8.86 20.42
C ASP A 79 1.52 8.83 19.31
N ALA A 80 1.43 9.91 18.51
CA ALA A 80 0.54 9.96 17.36
C ALA A 80 0.87 8.89 16.31
N ALA A 81 2.15 8.67 15.99
CA ALA A 81 2.59 7.61 15.08
C ALA A 81 2.23 6.22 15.63
N ARG A 82 2.54 5.95 16.90
CA ARG A 82 2.21 4.68 17.57
C ARG A 82 0.71 4.38 17.54
N ARG A 83 -0.13 5.37 17.86
CA ARG A 83 -1.60 5.22 17.82
C ARG A 83 -2.14 5.13 16.40
N SER A 84 -1.39 5.61 15.41
CA SER A 84 -1.79 5.57 14.00
C SER A 84 -1.51 4.25 13.31
N GLN A 85 -0.65 3.41 13.90
CA GLN A 85 -0.25 2.12 13.36
C GLN A 85 -1.42 1.22 12.91
N PRO A 86 -2.53 1.09 13.66
CA PRO A 86 -3.68 0.27 13.24
C PRO A 86 -4.41 0.78 11.99
N PHE A 87 -4.33 2.08 11.69
CA PHE A 87 -4.97 2.66 10.49
C PHE A 87 -4.29 2.18 9.20
N LEU A 88 -3.05 1.68 9.26
CA LEU A 88 -2.34 1.11 8.12
C LEU A 88 -2.80 -0.30 7.75
N TRP A 89 -3.51 -1.02 8.64
CA TRP A 89 -3.99 -2.38 8.35
C TRP A 89 -4.97 -2.43 7.18
N PHE A 90 -5.84 -1.43 7.05
CA PHE A 90 -6.78 -1.37 5.92
C PHE A 90 -6.06 -1.08 4.59
N PRO A 91 -5.18 -0.06 4.47
CA PRO A 91 -4.30 0.09 3.32
C PRO A 91 -3.47 -1.15 2.96
N CYS A 92 -2.90 -1.87 3.94
CA CYS A 92 -2.21 -3.15 3.68
C CYS A 92 -3.13 -4.15 2.98
N GLY A 93 -4.37 -4.26 3.48
CA GLY A 93 -5.41 -5.08 2.86
C GLY A 93 -5.68 -4.66 1.42
N ILE A 94 -5.88 -3.37 1.16
CA ILE A 94 -6.12 -2.85 -0.20
C ILE A 94 -5.00 -3.27 -1.15
N ILE A 95 -3.75 -3.04 -0.76
CA ILE A 95 -2.60 -3.39 -1.59
C ILE A 95 -2.56 -4.90 -1.83
N ARG A 96 -2.74 -5.71 -0.78
CA ARG A 96 -2.72 -7.18 -0.91
C ARG A 96 -3.86 -7.69 -1.81
N GLY A 97 -5.06 -7.14 -1.68
CA GLY A 97 -6.21 -7.49 -2.51
C GLY A 97 -6.02 -7.11 -3.97
N ALA A 98 -5.40 -5.96 -4.23
CA ALA A 98 -5.06 -5.53 -5.57
C ALA A 98 -4.00 -6.44 -6.19
N LEU A 99 -2.93 -6.78 -5.45
CA LEU A 99 -1.91 -7.72 -5.90
C LEU A 99 -2.49 -9.10 -6.24
N ALA A 100 -3.35 -9.64 -5.36
CA ALA A 100 -3.99 -10.93 -5.57
C ALA A 100 -4.88 -10.94 -6.82
N ASN A 101 -5.62 -9.84 -7.07
CA ASN A 101 -6.43 -9.69 -8.29
C ASN A 101 -5.58 -9.66 -9.57
N LEU A 102 -4.32 -9.23 -9.46
CA LEU A 102 -3.36 -9.19 -10.56
C LEU A 102 -2.50 -10.46 -10.64
N GLY A 103 -2.88 -11.53 -9.94
CA GLY A 103 -2.19 -12.81 -9.96
C GLY A 103 -0.93 -12.87 -9.08
N VAL A 104 -0.68 -11.86 -8.25
CA VAL A 104 0.51 -11.79 -7.39
C VAL A 104 0.14 -12.11 -5.94
N ALA A 105 0.47 -13.32 -5.51
CA ALA A 105 0.34 -13.71 -4.11
C ALA A 105 1.43 -13.03 -3.27
N ALA A 106 1.03 -12.22 -2.27
CA ALA A 106 1.98 -11.50 -1.42
C ALA A 106 1.47 -11.29 0.01
N THR A 107 2.41 -11.05 0.92
CA THR A 107 2.16 -10.47 2.24
C THR A 107 2.47 -8.99 2.21
N VAL A 108 1.64 -8.18 2.88
CA VAL A 108 1.81 -6.73 2.99
C VAL A 108 1.76 -6.32 4.46
N THR A 109 2.83 -5.72 4.95
CA THR A 109 2.90 -5.08 6.27
C THR A 109 3.22 -3.61 6.10
N ALA A 110 2.96 -2.80 7.13
CA ALA A 110 3.28 -1.39 7.08
C ALA A 110 3.63 -0.85 8.46
N GLU A 111 4.36 0.25 8.48
CA GLU A 111 4.77 0.95 9.70
C GLU A 111 4.78 2.47 9.49
N THR A 112 4.61 3.20 10.60
CA THR A 112 4.82 4.65 10.64
C THR A 112 5.60 5.00 11.91
N THR A 113 6.74 5.65 11.74
CA THR A 113 7.60 6.14 12.83
C THR A 113 7.49 7.64 13.03
N GLY A 114 6.92 8.35 12.05
CA GLY A 114 6.69 9.78 12.09
C GLY A 114 5.58 10.15 11.12
N LEU A 115 4.56 10.84 11.60
CA LEU A 115 3.44 11.26 10.75
C LEU A 115 3.84 12.46 9.89
N PRO A 116 3.33 12.55 8.65
CA PRO A 116 2.39 11.64 8.00
C PRO A 116 3.03 10.51 7.16
N GLN A 117 4.33 10.26 7.32
CA GLN A 117 5.04 9.25 6.54
C GLN A 117 4.61 7.83 6.95
N CYS A 118 4.51 6.94 5.98
CA CYS A 118 4.42 5.50 6.22
C CYS A 118 5.20 4.69 5.19
N THR A 119 5.59 3.48 5.59
CA THR A 119 6.31 2.53 4.76
C THR A 119 5.51 1.24 4.66
N PHE A 120 5.32 0.72 3.45
CA PHE A 120 4.69 -0.56 3.17
C PHE A 120 5.74 -1.55 2.69
N HIS A 121 5.79 -2.72 3.31
CA HIS A 121 6.65 -3.84 2.94
C HIS A 121 5.80 -4.91 2.26
N ILE A 122 6.18 -5.23 1.03
CA ILE A 122 5.51 -6.25 0.21
C ILE A 122 6.49 -7.39 -0.01
N LYS A 123 6.08 -8.61 0.35
CA LYS A 123 6.84 -9.83 0.09
C LYS A 123 6.00 -10.78 -0.76
N ILE A 124 6.42 -10.97 -2.00
CA ILE A 124 5.81 -11.88 -2.97
C ILE A 124 6.16 -13.33 -2.59
N HIS A 125 5.16 -14.21 -2.68
CA HIS A 125 5.31 -15.65 -2.54
C HIS A 125 5.61 -16.26 -3.91
N LYS A 126 6.57 -17.18 -3.97
CA LYS A 126 6.80 -18.01 -5.16
C LYS A 126 5.85 -19.20 -5.15
#